data_AF-A0AAD5WES6-F1
#
_entry.id   AF-A0AAD5WES6-F1
#
_cell.length_a   1.000
_cell.length_b   1.000
_cell.length_c   1.000
_cell.angle_alpha   90.00
_cell.angle_beta   90.00
_cell.angle_gamma   90.00
#
_symmetry.space_group_name_H-M   'P 1'
#
loop_
_entity.id
_entity.type
_entity.pdbx_description
1 polymer ?
#
loop_
_entity_poly.entity_id
_entity_poly.type
_entity_poly.pdbx_seq_one_letter_code
_entity_poly.pdbx_strand_id
1 'polypeptide(L)'
;MGKCAIFWWDGCISTSQNIFNDLKTCRKLCEDQGYEISEQLPDPDTNFRCLMPLEIGSCKENYPAYHFDRLTKSCRPFSYSGCDGNENRFLTLSQCENLCGPFMDMEESEMDCYIPLDSGFDGNDDNCMPDAGFRFYFNRDQGVV
;
A
#
# COMPACT_ATOMS: atom_id res chain seq x y z
N MET A 1 -2.46 -16.89 -8.40
CA MET A 1 -3.50 -16.07 -7.77
C MET A 1 -3.13 -15.87 -6.31
N GLY A 2 -3.17 -14.62 -5.83
CA GLY A 2 -2.83 -14.30 -4.44
C GLY A 2 -3.74 -15.00 -3.43
N LYS A 3 -3.28 -15.12 -2.18
CA LYS A 3 -3.99 -15.76 -1.07
C LYS A 3 -3.80 -15.03 0.23
N CYS A 4 -4.81 -15.10 1.09
CA CYS A 4 -4.71 -14.65 2.47
C CYS A 4 -3.80 -15.58 3.27
N ALA A 5 -2.75 -14.99 3.85
CA ALA A 5 -1.77 -15.67 4.69
C ALA A 5 -1.78 -15.08 6.11
N ILE A 6 -1.32 -15.86 7.08
CA ILE A 6 -1.18 -15.43 8.48
C ILE A 6 0.21 -14.85 8.71
N PHE A 7 0.31 -13.81 9.51
CA PHE A 7 1.59 -13.24 9.96
C PHE A 7 1.49 -12.75 11.40
N TRP A 8 2.65 -12.49 12.01
CA TRP A 8 2.74 -11.87 13.33
C TRP A 8 2.81 -10.34 13.16
N TRP A 9 1.81 -9.64 13.70
CA TRP A 9 1.81 -8.19 13.79
C TRP A 9 2.22 -7.78 15.22
N ASP A 10 3.15 -6.84 15.31
CA ASP A 10 3.77 -6.41 16.57
C ASP A 10 2.97 -5.34 17.32
N GLY A 11 1.87 -4.86 16.74
CA GLY A 11 1.01 -3.87 17.38
C GLY A 11 1.35 -2.43 17.03
N CYS A 12 2.36 -2.18 16.18
CA CYS A 12 2.71 -0.83 15.74
C CYS A 12 1.69 -0.30 14.73
N ILE A 13 1.37 1.00 14.81
CA ILE A 13 0.60 1.69 13.78
C ILE A 13 1.47 1.81 12.54
N SER A 14 1.08 1.15 11.46
CA SER A 14 1.68 1.35 10.15
C SER A 14 0.71 2.07 9.22
N THR A 15 1.22 2.56 8.11
CA THR A 15 0.36 3.08 7.05
C THR A 15 -0.24 1.94 6.22
N SER A 16 0.03 0.67 6.50
CA SER A 16 -0.59 -0.44 5.78
C SER A 16 -1.90 -0.89 6.43
N GLN A 17 -2.95 -0.99 5.61
CA GLN A 17 -4.24 -1.54 6.01
C GLN A 17 -4.47 -2.95 5.47
N ASN A 18 -3.45 -3.57 4.84
CA ASN A 18 -3.46 -4.99 4.46
C ASN A 18 -3.25 -5.90 5.69
N ILE A 19 -4.03 -5.67 6.76
CA ILE A 19 -3.92 -6.33 8.06
C ILE A 19 -5.32 -6.59 8.58
N PHE A 20 -5.77 -7.83 8.46
CA PHE A 20 -7.12 -8.28 8.80
C PHE A 20 -7.11 -9.08 10.11
N ASN A 21 -8.13 -8.85 10.94
CA ASN A 21 -8.28 -9.57 12.21
C ASN A 21 -8.73 -11.03 12.03
N ASP A 22 -9.39 -11.36 10.91
CA ASP A 22 -9.89 -12.70 10.65
C ASP A 22 -9.73 -13.12 9.18
N LEU A 23 -9.45 -14.42 8.99
CA LEU A 23 -9.23 -15.01 7.67
C LEU A 23 -10.46 -14.87 6.75
N LYS A 24 -11.67 -14.93 7.31
CA LYS A 24 -12.90 -14.90 6.51
C LYS A 24 -13.10 -13.53 5.88
N THR A 25 -12.82 -12.46 6.61
CA THR A 25 -12.84 -11.08 6.12
C THR A 25 -11.78 -10.88 5.04
N CYS A 26 -10.54 -11.30 5.28
CA CYS A 26 -9.48 -11.23 4.27
C CYS A 26 -9.88 -11.93 2.97
N ARG A 27 -10.38 -13.17 3.05
CA ARG A 27 -10.78 -13.93 1.86
C ARG A 27 -11.94 -13.29 1.12
N LYS A 28 -12.98 -12.87 1.85
CA LYS A 28 -14.15 -12.26 1.25
C LYS A 28 -13.81 -10.99 0.47
N LEU A 29 -12.93 -10.14 1.04
CA LEU A 29 -12.54 -8.88 0.42
C LEU A 29 -11.52 -9.10 -0.71
N CYS A 30 -10.51 -9.95 -0.50
CA CYS A 30 -9.35 -10.03 -1.38
C CYS A 30 -9.32 -11.25 -2.32
N GLU A 31 -9.86 -12.41 -1.91
CA GLU A 31 -9.91 -13.62 -2.74
C GLU A 31 -11.20 -13.70 -3.58
N ASP A 32 -12.35 -13.37 -2.98
CA ASP A 32 -13.67 -13.54 -3.63
C ASP A 32 -14.08 -12.31 -4.48
N GLN A 33 -13.74 -11.08 -4.05
CA GLN A 33 -14.10 -9.83 -4.74
C GLN A 33 -12.95 -9.17 -5.54
N GLY A 34 -11.70 -9.62 -5.35
CA GLY A 34 -10.51 -9.01 -5.97
C GLY A 34 -10.31 -9.27 -7.47
N TYR A 35 -11.23 -10.01 -8.10
CA TYR A 35 -11.11 -10.41 -9.51
C TYR A 35 -11.52 -9.30 -10.49
N GLU A 36 -12.56 -8.52 -10.22
CA GLU A 36 -13.08 -7.51 -11.17
C GLU A 36 -12.18 -6.27 -11.31
N ILE A 37 -11.47 -5.88 -10.25
CA ILE A 37 -10.55 -4.73 -10.28
C ILE A 37 -9.29 -5.04 -11.10
N SER A 38 -8.80 -6.28 -11.07
CA SER A 38 -7.56 -6.68 -11.75
C SER A 38 -7.63 -6.64 -13.28
N GLU A 39 -8.82 -6.74 -13.87
CA GLU A 39 -9.02 -6.65 -15.32
C GLU A 39 -9.10 -5.19 -15.83
N GLN A 40 -9.27 -4.20 -14.93
CA GLN A 40 -9.36 -2.79 -15.28
C GLN A 40 -8.02 -2.03 -15.11
N LEU A 41 -7.04 -2.64 -14.46
CA LEU A 41 -5.72 -2.02 -14.25
C LEU A 41 -4.82 -2.35 -15.46
N PRO A 42 -4.29 -1.35 -16.18
CA PRO A 42 -3.51 -1.57 -17.41
C PRO A 42 -2.16 -2.26 -17.18
N ASP A 43 -1.75 -2.41 -15.92
CA ASP A 43 -0.62 -3.24 -15.51
C ASP A 43 -0.81 -3.60 -14.02
N PRO A 44 -0.90 -4.89 -13.67
CA PRO A 44 -1.00 -5.30 -12.28
C PRO A 44 0.17 -4.75 -11.47
N ASP A 45 1.41 -4.93 -11.92
CA ASP A 45 2.62 -4.64 -11.12
C ASP A 45 2.96 -3.16 -11.02
N THR A 46 2.60 -2.36 -12.03
CA THR A 46 2.87 -0.91 -12.03
C THR A 46 1.89 -0.13 -11.13
N ASN A 47 0.74 -0.70 -10.77
CA ASN A 47 -0.29 0.00 -10.00
C ASN A 47 -0.11 -0.02 -8.47
N PHE A 48 0.70 -0.94 -7.93
CA PHE A 48 1.00 -0.95 -6.49
C PHE A 48 1.80 0.26 -6.05
N ARG A 49 2.53 0.88 -6.97
CA ARG A 49 3.33 2.09 -6.74
C ARG A 49 2.46 3.23 -6.19
N CYS A 50 1.22 3.36 -6.64
CA CYS A 50 0.28 4.35 -6.14
C CYS A 50 -0.11 4.14 -4.67
N LEU A 51 -0.09 2.88 -4.20
CA LEU A 51 -0.54 2.50 -2.86
C LEU A 51 0.61 2.36 -1.86
N MET A 52 1.87 2.51 -2.30
CA MET A 52 3.02 2.54 -1.41
C MET A 52 2.97 3.80 -0.53
N PRO A 53 3.53 3.75 0.70
CA PRO A 53 3.59 4.92 1.57
C PRO A 53 4.35 6.09 0.93
N LEU A 54 4.09 7.30 1.39
CA LEU A 54 4.95 8.43 1.04
C LEU A 54 6.33 8.23 1.67
N GLU A 55 7.37 8.14 0.83
CA GLU A 55 8.75 8.10 1.31
C GLU A 55 9.58 9.25 0.71
N ILE A 56 9.98 10.17 1.58
CA ILE A 56 10.86 11.30 1.25
C ILE A 56 12.29 10.80 0.94
N GLY A 57 12.72 9.71 1.57
CA GLY A 57 14.11 9.21 1.54
C GLY A 57 15.01 9.87 2.59
N SER A 58 16.27 9.44 2.67
CA SER A 58 17.20 9.84 3.74
C SER A 58 18.25 10.89 3.34
N CYS A 59 18.24 11.32 2.08
CA CYS A 59 19.18 12.29 1.53
C CYS A 59 18.83 13.75 1.92
N LYS A 60 19.54 14.74 1.37
CA LYS A 60 19.43 16.16 1.80
C LYS A 60 19.06 17.12 0.66
N GLU A 61 18.83 16.61 -0.53
CA GLU A 61 18.36 17.36 -1.67
C GLU A 61 16.86 17.64 -1.57
N ASN A 62 16.35 18.51 -2.44
CA ASN A 62 14.94 18.85 -2.51
C ASN A 62 14.50 18.85 -3.97
N TYR A 63 14.00 17.71 -4.43
CA TYR A 63 13.45 17.56 -5.77
C TYR A 63 11.92 17.62 -5.72
N PRO A 64 11.26 18.52 -6.45
CA PRO A 64 9.80 18.55 -6.52
C PRO A 64 9.29 17.28 -7.20
N ALA A 65 8.34 16.61 -6.56
CA ALA A 65 7.71 15.40 -7.06
C ALA A 65 6.24 15.34 -6.62
N TYR A 66 5.51 14.36 -7.13
CA TYR A 66 4.12 14.08 -6.78
C TYR A 66 4.00 12.64 -6.28
N HIS A 67 3.11 12.41 -5.32
CA HIS A 67 2.74 11.08 -4.84
C HIS A 67 1.23 10.97 -4.83
N PHE A 68 0.70 9.75 -4.90
CA PHE A 68 -0.72 9.49 -4.68
C PHE A 68 -0.99 9.35 -3.18
N ASP A 69 -1.85 10.23 -2.67
CA ASP A 69 -2.37 10.15 -1.30
C ASP A 69 -3.71 9.41 -1.34
N ARG A 70 -3.69 8.15 -0.93
CA ARG A 70 -4.86 7.26 -0.95
C ARG A 70 -5.97 7.69 0.01
N LEU A 71 -5.65 8.38 1.11
CA LEU A 71 -6.66 8.83 2.09
C LEU A 71 -7.53 9.94 1.48
N THR A 72 -6.91 10.77 0.65
CA THR A 72 -7.61 11.85 -0.05
C THR A 72 -7.94 11.50 -1.50
N LYS A 73 -7.57 10.30 -1.93
CA LYS A 73 -7.73 9.77 -3.29
C LYS A 73 -7.24 10.78 -4.34
N SER A 74 -6.11 11.42 -4.08
CA SER A 74 -5.60 12.54 -4.90
C SER A 74 -4.08 12.56 -5.02
N CYS A 75 -3.58 13.05 -6.15
CA CYS A 75 -2.15 13.25 -6.37
C CYS A 75 -1.68 14.57 -5.73
N ARG A 76 -0.68 14.50 -4.85
CA ARG A 76 -0.21 15.62 -4.03
C ARG A 76 1.28 15.87 -4.20
N PRO A 77 1.71 17.15 -4.23
CA PRO A 77 3.13 17.49 -4.34
C PRO A 77 3.87 17.14 -3.03
N PHE A 78 5.14 16.74 -3.15
CA PHE A 78 6.07 16.57 -2.04
C PHE A 78 7.50 16.90 -2.48
N SER A 79 8.43 16.96 -1.51
CA SER A 79 9.87 17.15 -1.78
C SER A 79 10.61 15.84 -1.56
N TYR A 80 11.15 15.27 -2.63
CA TYR A 80 11.97 14.07 -2.58
C TYR A 80 13.42 14.41 -2.22
N SER A 81 13.99 13.65 -1.30
CA SER A 81 15.31 13.91 -0.73
C SER A 81 16.47 13.64 -1.67
N GLY A 82 16.26 12.93 -2.78
CA GLY A 82 17.29 12.63 -3.80
C GLY A 82 17.78 11.17 -3.82
N CYS A 83 17.60 10.42 -2.74
CA CYS A 83 17.89 8.98 -2.70
C CYS A 83 16.85 8.22 -1.88
N ASP A 84 16.93 6.89 -1.92
CA ASP A 84 15.98 5.96 -1.29
C ASP A 84 14.53 6.24 -1.73
N GLY A 85 13.61 6.05 -0.80
CA GLY A 85 12.20 6.13 -1.04
C GLY A 85 11.69 4.97 -1.89
N ASN A 86 10.47 5.14 -2.37
CA ASN A 86 9.81 4.13 -3.17
C ASN A 86 9.25 4.72 -4.48
N GLU A 87 8.45 3.91 -5.17
CA GLU A 87 7.97 4.22 -6.51
C GLU A 87 6.68 5.04 -6.52
N ASN A 88 6.10 5.39 -5.37
CA ASN A 88 5.03 6.39 -5.24
C ASN A 88 5.58 7.81 -5.44
N ARG A 89 6.24 8.02 -6.58
CA ARG A 89 6.98 9.24 -6.90
C ARG A 89 6.93 9.51 -8.39
N PHE A 90 6.22 10.55 -8.76
CA PHE A 90 5.98 10.98 -10.13
C PHE A 90 6.61 12.35 -10.38
N LEU A 91 7.13 12.56 -11.58
CA LEU A 91 7.76 13.83 -11.94
C LEU A 91 6.72 14.92 -12.20
N THR A 92 5.51 14.55 -12.62
CA THR A 92 4.43 15.49 -12.93
C THR A 92 3.10 15.02 -12.35
N LEU A 93 2.20 15.99 -12.10
CA LEU A 93 0.84 15.70 -11.66
C LEU A 93 0.11 14.77 -12.64
N SER A 94 0.19 15.06 -13.94
CA SER A 94 -0.47 14.24 -14.97
C SER A 94 0.05 12.80 -15.02
N GLN A 95 1.34 12.55 -14.74
CA GLN A 95 1.85 11.19 -14.64
C GLN A 95 1.21 10.43 -13.48
N CYS A 96 1.10 11.09 -12.32
CA CYS A 96 0.43 10.51 -11.15
C CYS A 96 -1.05 10.23 -11.43
N GLU A 97 -1.79 11.21 -11.96
CA GLU A 97 -3.23 11.09 -12.20
C GLU A 97 -3.56 10.02 -13.25
N ASN A 98 -2.78 9.95 -14.33
CA ASN A 98 -2.99 8.95 -15.38
C ASN A 98 -2.72 7.52 -14.88
N LEU A 99 -1.74 7.34 -14.00
CA LEU A 99 -1.41 6.02 -13.47
C LEU A 99 -2.35 5.62 -12.32
N CYS A 100 -2.55 6.51 -11.36
CA CYS A 100 -3.29 6.23 -10.12
C CYS A 100 -4.79 6.54 -10.21
N GLY A 101 -5.26 7.06 -11.37
CA GLY A 101 -6.67 7.35 -11.64
C GLY A 101 -7.64 6.21 -11.27
N PRO A 102 -7.35 4.93 -11.56
CA PRO A 102 -8.21 3.83 -11.14
C PRO A 102 -8.50 3.78 -9.64
N PHE A 103 -7.55 4.20 -8.79
CA PHE A 103 -7.72 4.21 -7.33
C PHE A 103 -8.48 5.42 -6.81
N MET A 104 -8.74 6.44 -7.65
CA MET A 104 -9.49 7.62 -7.22
C MET A 104 -10.96 7.32 -6.94
N ASP A 105 -11.51 6.35 -7.68
CA ASP A 105 -12.92 5.97 -7.59
C ASP A 105 -13.17 4.71 -6.73
N MET A 106 -12.09 4.02 -6.30
CA MET A 106 -12.17 2.82 -5.46
C MET A 106 -12.44 3.16 -4.00
N GLU A 107 -13.11 2.27 -3.28
CA GLU A 107 -13.28 2.39 -1.83
C GLU A 107 -12.01 2.01 -1.07
N GLU A 108 -11.84 2.58 0.12
CA GLU A 108 -10.65 2.35 0.94
C GLU A 108 -10.44 0.86 1.26
N SER A 109 -11.53 0.15 1.59
CA SER A 109 -11.50 -1.29 1.86
C SER A 109 -11.13 -2.16 0.64
N GLU A 110 -11.31 -1.64 -0.58
CA GLU A 110 -10.93 -2.35 -1.80
C GLU A 110 -9.43 -2.18 -2.06
N MET A 111 -8.87 -1.01 -1.71
CA MET A 111 -7.44 -0.75 -1.79
C MET A 111 -6.64 -1.59 -0.79
N ASP A 112 -7.20 -1.93 0.37
CA ASP A 112 -6.51 -2.67 1.44
C ASP A 112 -5.84 -3.96 0.99
N CYS A 113 -6.48 -4.71 0.08
CA CYS A 113 -5.92 -5.94 -0.50
C CYS A 113 -4.70 -5.70 -1.39
N TYR A 114 -4.50 -4.48 -1.87
CA TYR A 114 -3.43 -4.10 -2.79
C TYR A 114 -2.32 -3.30 -2.12
N ILE A 115 -2.47 -2.93 -0.84
CA ILE A 115 -1.42 -2.25 -0.09
C ILE A 115 -0.31 -3.26 0.28
N PRO A 116 0.98 -2.91 0.13
CA PRO A 116 2.07 -3.73 0.63
C PRO A 116 1.91 -4.03 2.13
N LEU A 117 2.28 -5.23 2.57
CA LEU A 117 2.34 -5.49 4.00
C LEU A 117 3.45 -4.63 4.61
N ASP A 118 3.08 -3.76 5.54
CA ASP A 118 4.01 -3.05 6.41
C ASP A 118 3.68 -3.47 7.84
N SER A 119 4.55 -4.30 8.41
CA SER A 119 4.38 -4.81 9.76
C SER A 119 4.51 -3.72 10.82
N GLY A 120 4.94 -2.51 10.45
CA GLY A 120 5.27 -1.43 11.37
C GLY A 120 6.69 -1.57 11.89
N PHE A 121 7.51 -0.54 11.65
CA PHE A 121 8.76 -0.31 12.37
C PHE A 121 9.19 1.13 12.11
N ASP A 122 8.75 2.08 12.94
CA ASP A 122 9.54 3.29 13.13
C ASP A 122 10.56 2.98 14.23
N GLY A 123 11.84 3.22 13.97
CA GLY A 123 12.95 2.78 14.83
C GLY A 123 13.04 3.50 16.19
N ASN A 124 11.92 3.97 16.75
CA ASN A 124 11.83 4.75 17.98
C ASN A 124 10.55 4.50 18.81
N ASP A 125 9.71 3.51 18.50
CA ASP A 125 8.58 3.16 19.35
C ASP A 125 8.89 1.95 20.24
N ASP A 126 9.52 2.20 21.40
CA ASP A 126 9.73 1.19 22.46
C ASP A 126 8.39 0.68 23.07
N ASN A 127 7.22 1.08 22.53
CA ASN A 127 5.88 0.81 23.06
C ASN A 127 4.90 0.09 22.11
N CYS A 128 5.35 -0.54 21.02
CA CYS A 128 4.46 -1.41 20.23
C CYS A 128 4.07 -2.69 21.01
N MET A 129 3.00 -2.60 21.81
CA MET A 129 2.25 -3.63 22.56
C MET A 129 0.94 -2.95 23.01
N PRO A 130 -0.26 -3.57 23.09
CA PRO A 130 -0.58 -4.90 23.65
C PRO A 130 -1.50 -5.78 22.77
N ASP A 131 -1.93 -5.29 21.60
CA ASP A 131 -2.85 -5.97 20.68
C ASP A 131 -2.10 -6.76 19.59
N ALA A 132 -0.78 -6.90 19.81
CA ALA A 132 0.11 -7.74 19.05
C ALA A 132 -0.44 -9.17 18.98
N GLY A 133 -0.32 -9.78 17.82
CA GLY A 133 -0.82 -11.12 17.63
C GLY A 133 -0.88 -11.52 16.18
N PHE A 134 -1.46 -12.69 15.97
CA PHE A 134 -1.68 -13.18 14.62
C PHE A 134 -2.74 -12.33 13.92
N ARG A 135 -2.39 -11.91 12.71
CA ARG A 135 -3.28 -11.23 11.76
C ARG A 135 -3.16 -11.90 10.40
N PHE A 136 -4.07 -11.57 9.51
CA PHE A 136 -4.08 -12.06 8.14
C PHE A 136 -3.76 -10.92 7.19
N TYR A 137 -3.09 -11.21 6.10
CA TYR A 137 -2.84 -10.24 5.03
C TYR A 137 -3.00 -10.95 3.69
N PHE A 138 -3.31 -10.20 2.65
CA PHE A 138 -3.38 -10.73 1.30
C PHE A 138 -1.98 -10.73 0.68
N ASN A 139 -1.45 -11.92 0.41
CA ASN A 139 -0.18 -12.11 -0.26
C ASN A 139 -0.41 -12.41 -1.75
N ARG A 140 0.03 -11.50 -2.62
CA ARG A 140 -0.13 -11.62 -4.07
C ARG A 140 0.89 -12.57 -4.71
N ASP A 141 2.04 -12.75 -4.09
CA ASP A 141 3.15 -13.58 -4.58
C ASP A 141 2.98 -15.07 -4.27
N GLN A 142 2.19 -15.39 -3.24
CA GLN A 142 1.78 -16.78 -2.93
C GLN A 142 0.73 -17.29 -3.91
N GLY A 143 1.18 -17.51 -5.14
CA GLY A 143 0.37 -17.96 -6.26
C GLY A 143 1.13 -18.07 -7.59
N VAL A 144 2.44 -17.83 -7.58
CA VAL A 144 3.37 -18.11 -8.68
C VAL A 144 4.14 -19.38 -8.29
N VAL A 145 3.76 -20.51 -8.88
CA VAL A 145 4.52 -21.76 -8.87
C VAL A 145 5.02 -22.00 -10.28
#